data_AF-A0A962UK26-F1
#
_entry.id   AF-A0A962UK26-F1
#
_cell.length_a   1.000
_cell.length_b   1.000
_cell.length_c   1.000
_cell.angle_alpha   90.00
_cell.angle_beta   90.00
_cell.angle_gamma   90.00
#
_symmetry.space_group_name_H-M   'P 1'
#
loop_
_entity.id
_entity.type
_entity.pdbx_description
1 polymer ?
#
loop_
_entity_poly.entity_id
_entity_poly.type
_entity_poly.pdbx_seq_one_letter_code
_entity_poly.pdbx_strand_id
1 'polypeptide(L)'
;MVRIPGGCFQMGSPAWETGRDEDERQHEVCVNTFEVGKYEVTVGEFNRFVEATNHRTDAERNVGKKGCFVLIDGEGVAWREGYSWRKPGYTQNGNYPVVCVSWNDAMAYTIWLNRATGQSYRLPTEAEWEYAARAGTTTARYWGNDPNRACQYANVTDQTSSPVRWSWNEKHECNDGYWSPAPVGRFRVNNWQLNDMLGNVWEWTCSLYDKDYSGAEKKCIYNDTISPLAVRGG
;
A
#
# COMPACT_ATOMS: atom_id res chain seq x y z
N MET A 1 -5.50 8.33 -12.41
CA MET A 1 -6.48 7.23 -12.29
C MET A 1 -6.39 6.33 -13.52
N VAL A 2 -6.70 5.04 -13.38
CA VAL A 2 -6.83 4.07 -14.46
C VAL A 2 -8.17 3.36 -14.31
N ARG A 3 -8.91 3.21 -15.42
CA ARG A 3 -10.19 2.51 -15.44
C ARG A 3 -9.97 1.01 -15.48
N ILE A 4 -10.58 0.30 -14.53
CA ILE A 4 -10.48 -1.14 -14.35
C ILE A 4 -11.83 -1.77 -14.73
N PRO A 5 -11.88 -2.67 -15.73
CA PRO A 5 -13.12 -3.35 -16.11
C PRO A 5 -13.59 -4.25 -14.97
N GLY A 6 -14.87 -4.24 -14.65
CA GLY A 6 -15.43 -5.13 -13.63
C GLY A 6 -15.45 -6.59 -14.08
N GLY A 7 -15.42 -7.50 -13.11
CA GLY A 7 -15.42 -8.94 -13.35
C GLY A 7 -15.28 -9.74 -12.06
N CYS A 8 -15.27 -11.05 -12.18
CA CYS A 8 -15.06 -11.98 -11.07
C CYS A 8 -13.64 -12.57 -11.13
N PHE A 9 -13.07 -12.85 -9.96
CA PHE A 9 -11.76 -13.46 -9.81
C PHE A 9 -11.68 -14.30 -8.53
N GLN A 10 -10.64 -15.12 -8.44
CA GLN A 10 -10.31 -15.84 -7.21
C GLN A 10 -9.44 -14.94 -6.32
N MET A 11 -10.04 -14.41 -5.26
CA MET A 11 -9.36 -13.65 -4.21
C MET A 11 -8.73 -14.61 -3.20
N GLY A 12 -7.58 -14.25 -2.63
CA GLY A 12 -6.78 -15.12 -1.76
C GLY A 12 -5.86 -16.06 -2.54
N SER A 13 -5.12 -16.91 -1.84
CA SER A 13 -4.09 -17.78 -2.42
C SER A 13 -4.48 -19.27 -2.34
N PRO A 14 -4.09 -20.08 -3.34
CA PRO A 14 -4.27 -21.54 -3.27
C PRO A 14 -3.53 -22.14 -2.08
N ALA A 15 -4.07 -23.21 -1.48
CA ALA A 15 -3.50 -23.83 -0.27
C ALA A 15 -2.05 -24.32 -0.40
N TRP A 16 -1.58 -24.56 -1.63
CA TRP A 16 -0.21 -24.99 -1.95
C TRP A 16 0.74 -23.86 -2.33
N GLU A 17 0.27 -22.60 -2.35
CA GLU A 17 1.13 -21.46 -2.65
C GLU A 17 2.17 -21.27 -1.54
N THR A 18 3.45 -21.23 -1.93
CA THR A 18 4.54 -21.07 -0.98
C THR A 18 4.58 -19.64 -0.46
N GLY A 19 4.64 -19.50 0.88
CA GLY A 19 4.71 -18.18 1.53
C GLY A 19 3.35 -17.54 1.79
N ARG A 20 2.24 -18.25 1.56
CA ARG A 20 0.91 -17.77 1.97
C ARG A 20 0.72 -17.85 3.47
N ASP A 21 -0.12 -16.96 3.98
CA ASP A 21 -0.69 -17.03 5.32
C ASP A 21 -1.95 -17.92 5.36
N GLU A 22 -2.33 -18.37 6.56
CA GLU A 22 -3.45 -19.31 6.76
C GLU A 22 -4.81 -18.70 6.39
N ASP A 23 -4.95 -17.39 6.55
CA ASP A 23 -6.16 -16.59 6.34
C ASP A 23 -6.36 -16.13 4.89
N GLU A 24 -5.39 -16.38 4.00
CA GLU A 24 -5.52 -16.09 2.56
C GLU A 24 -6.40 -17.13 1.82
N ARG A 25 -7.58 -17.42 2.34
CA ARG A 25 -8.45 -18.46 1.77
C ARG A 25 -8.97 -18.08 0.38
N GLN A 26 -8.73 -18.95 -0.60
CA GLN A 26 -9.21 -18.72 -1.95
C GLN A 26 -10.75 -18.78 -2.04
N HIS A 27 -11.36 -17.76 -2.65
CA HIS A 27 -12.81 -17.70 -2.89
C HIS A 27 -13.13 -16.76 -4.07
N GLU A 28 -14.29 -16.97 -4.71
CA GLU A 28 -14.72 -16.11 -5.82
C GLU A 28 -15.29 -14.79 -5.31
N VAL A 29 -14.82 -13.68 -5.89
CA VAL A 29 -15.32 -12.33 -5.65
C VAL A 29 -15.55 -11.63 -6.97
N CYS A 30 -16.64 -10.87 -7.08
CA CYS A 30 -16.92 -10.02 -8.23
C CYS A 30 -16.87 -8.54 -7.82
N VAL A 31 -16.21 -7.72 -8.65
CA VAL A 31 -16.16 -6.27 -8.48
C VAL A 31 -16.78 -5.57 -9.69
N ASN A 32 -17.38 -4.42 -9.45
CA ASN A 32 -17.90 -3.57 -10.53
C ASN A 32 -16.75 -2.91 -11.29
N THR A 33 -17.05 -2.26 -12.42
CA THR A 33 -16.08 -1.38 -13.08
C THR A 33 -15.80 -0.17 -12.18
N PHE A 34 -14.53 0.18 -12.00
CA PHE A 34 -14.11 1.31 -11.16
C PHE A 34 -12.87 1.99 -11.75
N GLU A 35 -12.40 3.04 -11.10
CA GLU A 35 -11.10 3.65 -11.38
C GLU A 35 -10.26 3.64 -10.12
N VAL A 36 -8.95 3.41 -10.27
CA VAL A 36 -7.99 3.40 -9.17
C VAL A 36 -6.79 4.30 -9.48
N GLY A 37 -6.09 4.77 -8.45
CA GLY A 37 -4.82 5.49 -8.62
C GLY A 37 -3.86 4.66 -9.46
N LYS A 38 -3.13 5.30 -10.38
CA LYS A 38 -2.09 4.59 -11.17
C LYS A 38 -0.86 4.26 -10.32
N TYR A 39 -0.63 5.11 -9.33
CA TYR A 39 0.50 5.19 -8.42
C TYR A 39 -0.06 5.35 -7.01
N GLU A 40 0.74 5.08 -5.97
CA GLU A 40 0.41 5.52 -4.63
C GLU A 40 0.29 7.05 -4.59
N VAL A 41 -0.46 7.58 -3.61
CA VAL A 41 -0.52 9.04 -3.40
C VAL A 41 0.88 9.55 -3.06
N THR A 42 1.32 10.55 -3.79
CA THR A 42 2.68 11.07 -3.63
C THR A 42 2.78 12.09 -2.49
N VAL A 43 4.00 12.30 -1.97
CA VAL A 43 4.33 13.38 -1.04
C VAL A 43 3.91 14.74 -1.61
N GLY A 44 4.07 14.97 -2.91
CA GLY A 44 3.68 16.22 -3.57
C GLY A 44 2.16 16.44 -3.58
N GLU A 45 1.39 15.40 -3.86
CA GLU A 45 -0.08 15.46 -3.81
C GLU A 45 -0.59 15.63 -2.37
N PHE A 46 -0.04 14.86 -1.43
CA PHE A 46 -0.40 14.98 -0.02
C PHE A 46 -0.02 16.34 0.56
N ASN A 47 1.09 16.93 0.13
CA ASN A 47 1.48 18.28 0.56
C ASN A 47 0.44 19.34 0.13
N ARG A 48 -0.17 19.22 -1.06
CA ARG A 48 -1.26 20.13 -1.48
C ARG A 48 -2.48 20.02 -0.56
N PHE A 49 -2.82 18.81 -0.13
CA PHE A 49 -3.86 18.59 0.87
C PHE A 49 -3.53 19.30 2.18
N VAL A 50 -2.32 19.11 2.69
CA VAL A 50 -1.90 19.71 3.96
C VAL A 50 -1.84 21.23 3.87
N GLU A 51 -1.33 21.80 2.79
CA GLU A 51 -1.31 23.25 2.57
C GLU A 51 -2.72 23.85 2.49
N ALA A 52 -3.66 23.14 1.85
CA ALA A 52 -5.03 23.61 1.69
C ALA A 52 -5.86 23.53 2.99
N THR A 53 -5.49 22.66 3.93
CA THR A 53 -6.34 22.32 5.09
C THR A 53 -5.68 22.57 6.43
N ASN A 54 -4.38 22.84 6.47
CA ASN A 54 -3.55 22.79 7.68
C ASN A 54 -3.64 21.45 8.43
N HIS A 55 -3.93 20.35 7.72
CA HIS A 55 -4.03 19.03 8.32
C HIS A 55 -2.75 18.62 9.03
N ARG A 56 -2.88 18.06 10.24
CA ARG A 56 -1.78 17.46 10.99
C ARG A 56 -2.05 15.96 11.12
N THR A 57 -1.12 15.16 10.63
CA THR A 57 -1.30 13.70 10.61
C THR A 57 -1.38 13.11 12.01
N ASP A 58 -1.91 11.90 12.15
CA ASP A 58 -1.92 11.20 13.44
C ASP A 58 -0.50 11.03 14.01
N ALA A 59 0.48 10.77 13.13
CA ALA A 59 1.89 10.72 13.50
C ALA A 59 2.40 12.07 14.05
N GLU A 60 2.05 13.19 13.40
CA GLU A 60 2.44 14.54 13.85
C GLU A 60 1.71 15.00 15.12
N ARG A 61 0.51 14.45 15.38
CA ARG A 61 -0.24 14.65 16.62
C ARG A 61 0.20 13.70 17.73
N ASN A 62 1.08 12.75 17.41
CA ASN A 62 1.54 11.69 18.30
C ASN A 62 0.37 10.91 18.94
N VAL A 63 -0.67 10.63 18.14
CA VAL A 63 -1.81 9.83 18.59
C VAL A 63 -1.31 8.43 18.99
N GLY A 64 -1.71 7.97 20.18
CA GLY A 64 -1.21 6.70 20.73
C GLY A 64 0.26 6.73 21.18
N LYS A 65 0.91 7.91 21.25
CA LYS A 65 2.30 8.13 21.69
C LYS A 65 3.37 7.39 20.87
N LYS A 66 3.12 7.16 19.58
CA LYS A 66 3.95 6.28 18.75
C LYS A 66 4.58 6.95 17.51
N GLY A 67 4.21 8.18 17.17
CA GLY A 67 4.69 8.86 15.96
C GLY A 67 4.50 8.02 14.69
N CYS A 68 5.59 7.70 13.98
CA CYS A 68 5.56 6.84 12.80
C CYS A 68 6.30 5.50 13.02
N PHE A 69 5.80 4.43 12.40
CA PHE A 69 6.50 3.15 12.32
C PHE A 69 7.55 3.20 11.21
N VAL A 70 8.83 3.20 11.60
CA VAL A 70 9.96 3.45 10.70
C VAL A 70 11.11 2.48 10.99
N LEU A 71 11.98 2.32 10.00
CA LEU A 71 13.24 1.61 10.17
C LEU A 71 14.27 2.52 10.84
N ILE A 72 14.83 2.08 11.96
CA ILE A 72 15.82 2.81 12.75
C ILE A 72 17.16 2.06 12.74
N ASP A 73 18.24 2.79 12.46
CA ASP A 73 19.59 2.24 12.43
C ASP A 73 19.96 1.59 13.77
N GLY A 74 20.38 0.33 13.72
CA GLY A 74 20.74 -0.47 14.89
C GLY A 74 19.58 -0.94 15.78
N GLU A 75 18.34 -0.50 15.52
CA GLU A 75 17.16 -0.86 16.35
C GLU A 75 16.07 -1.62 15.57
N GLY A 76 16.16 -1.67 14.23
CA GLY A 76 15.15 -2.31 13.38
C GLY A 76 13.89 -1.47 13.24
N VAL A 77 12.75 -2.10 12.95
CA VAL A 77 11.48 -1.39 12.77
C VAL A 77 10.81 -1.09 14.10
N ALA A 78 10.44 0.18 14.33
CA ALA A 78 9.81 0.62 15.56
C ALA A 78 8.96 1.86 15.36
N TRP A 79 7.96 2.02 16.23
CA TRP A 79 7.26 3.29 16.41
C TRP A 79 8.19 4.32 17.03
N ARG A 80 8.31 5.50 16.42
CA ARG A 80 9.15 6.60 16.91
C ARG A 80 8.45 7.95 16.83
N GLU A 81 8.39 8.62 17.97
CA GLU A 81 8.01 10.03 18.06
C GLU A 81 8.98 10.91 17.26
N GLY A 82 8.46 12.00 16.68
CA GLY A 82 9.24 12.94 15.86
C GLY A 82 9.47 12.49 14.42
N TYR A 83 9.06 11.26 14.06
CA TYR A 83 8.98 10.81 12.67
C TYR A 83 7.56 11.01 12.14
N SER A 84 7.46 11.46 10.89
CA SER A 84 6.20 11.73 10.20
C SER A 84 6.39 11.66 8.69
N TRP A 85 5.33 11.90 7.94
CA TRP A 85 5.36 11.91 6.48
C TRP A 85 6.35 12.95 5.91
N ARG A 86 6.69 14.00 6.66
CA ARG A 86 7.71 15.00 6.29
C ARG A 86 9.14 14.55 6.59
N LYS A 87 9.31 13.70 7.60
CA LYS A 87 10.61 13.22 8.09
C LYS A 87 10.51 11.71 8.40
N PRO A 88 10.47 10.85 7.37
CA PRO A 88 10.28 9.41 7.56
C PRO A 88 11.59 8.64 7.85
N GLY A 89 12.73 9.34 7.93
CA GLY A 89 14.04 8.72 8.18
C GLY A 89 14.89 8.50 6.94
N TYR A 90 14.41 8.91 5.76
CA TYR A 90 15.14 8.92 4.50
C TYR A 90 14.85 10.20 3.72
N THR A 91 15.70 10.49 2.73
CA THR A 91 15.48 11.61 1.81
C THR A 91 14.44 11.25 0.77
N GLN A 92 13.46 12.12 0.58
CA GLN A 92 12.37 11.97 -0.36
C GLN A 92 12.07 13.31 -1.03
N ASN A 93 11.47 13.27 -2.22
CA ASN A 93 10.95 14.44 -2.91
C ASN A 93 9.45 14.26 -3.21
N GLY A 94 8.84 15.19 -3.94
CA GLY A 94 7.41 15.19 -4.23
C GLY A 94 6.90 13.97 -5.02
N ASN A 95 7.76 13.13 -5.61
CA ASN A 95 7.37 11.95 -6.38
C ASN A 95 7.47 10.64 -5.60
N TYR A 96 7.82 10.67 -4.32
CA TYR A 96 7.82 9.49 -3.45
C TYR A 96 6.40 9.23 -2.93
N PRO A 97 6.04 7.98 -2.60
CA PRO A 97 4.79 7.70 -1.93
C PRO A 97 4.75 8.39 -0.56
N VAL A 98 3.60 8.92 -0.17
CA VAL A 98 3.44 9.45 1.18
C VAL A 98 3.36 8.29 2.18
N VAL A 99 4.24 8.31 3.18
CA VAL A 99 4.26 7.33 4.29
C VAL A 99 3.90 7.99 5.61
N CYS A 100 3.90 7.23 6.71
CA CYS A 100 3.58 7.76 8.05
C CYS A 100 2.21 8.44 8.12
N VAL A 101 1.25 7.92 7.34
CA VAL A 101 -0.15 8.33 7.32
C VAL A 101 -1.00 7.21 7.88
N SER A 102 -1.90 7.54 8.80
CA SER A 102 -2.88 6.58 9.29
C SER A 102 -3.99 6.38 8.26
N TRP A 103 -4.86 5.40 8.50
CA TRP A 103 -6.10 5.28 7.75
C TRP A 103 -6.97 6.54 7.85
N ASN A 104 -7.02 7.17 9.03
CA ASN A 104 -7.76 8.42 9.24
C ASN A 104 -7.20 9.56 8.38
N ASP A 105 -5.87 9.64 8.23
CA ASP A 105 -5.21 10.62 7.37
C ASP A 105 -5.55 10.37 5.89
N ALA A 106 -5.54 9.10 5.46
CA ALA A 106 -5.92 8.72 4.10
C ALA A 106 -7.40 9.05 3.81
N MET A 107 -8.29 8.80 4.76
CA MET A 107 -9.71 9.18 4.64
C MET A 107 -9.88 10.70 4.59
N ALA A 108 -9.20 11.45 5.45
CA ALA A 108 -9.23 12.91 5.43
C ALA A 108 -8.76 13.47 4.08
N TYR A 109 -7.71 12.87 3.49
CA TYR A 109 -7.25 13.21 2.14
C TYR A 109 -8.34 12.98 1.09
N THR A 110 -9.01 11.82 1.07
CA THR A 110 -10.09 11.55 0.10
C THR A 110 -11.27 12.50 0.26
N ILE A 111 -11.65 12.84 1.50
CA ILE A 111 -12.73 13.81 1.79
C ILE A 111 -12.36 15.19 1.23
N TRP A 112 -11.13 15.64 1.45
CA TRP A 112 -10.65 16.90 0.88
C TRP A 112 -10.62 16.86 -0.65
N LEU A 113 -10.10 15.78 -1.24
CA LEU A 113 -9.98 15.65 -2.69
C LEU A 113 -11.36 15.71 -3.35
N ASN A 114 -12.38 15.08 -2.76
CA ASN A 114 -13.76 15.15 -3.24
C ASN A 114 -14.30 16.58 -3.22
N ARG A 115 -14.07 17.32 -2.13
CA ARG A 115 -14.49 18.72 -2.02
C ARG A 115 -13.75 19.62 -3.02
N ALA A 116 -12.45 19.38 -3.22
CA ALA A 116 -11.61 20.19 -4.07
C ALA A 116 -11.91 19.98 -5.57
N THR A 117 -12.40 18.79 -5.96
CA THR A 117 -12.57 18.40 -7.36
C THR A 117 -14.02 18.23 -7.80
N GLY A 118 -14.96 18.11 -6.85
CA GLY A 118 -16.35 17.74 -7.12
C GLY A 118 -16.54 16.28 -7.54
N GLN A 119 -15.52 15.44 -7.39
CA GLN A 119 -15.55 14.01 -7.72
C GLN A 119 -15.83 13.14 -6.49
N SER A 120 -15.95 11.82 -6.71
CA SER A 120 -16.26 10.82 -5.69
C SER A 120 -15.15 9.78 -5.51
N TYR A 121 -13.98 10.24 -5.06
CA TYR A 121 -12.86 9.41 -4.64
C TYR A 121 -13.12 8.74 -3.28
N ARG A 122 -12.51 7.56 -3.11
CA ARG A 122 -12.44 6.79 -1.86
C ARG A 122 -11.22 5.88 -1.92
N LEU A 123 -10.84 5.28 -0.78
CA LEU A 123 -9.95 4.12 -0.79
C LEU A 123 -10.65 2.93 -1.48
N PRO A 124 -9.89 2.06 -2.17
CA PRO A 124 -10.46 0.82 -2.72
C PRO A 124 -10.94 -0.10 -1.59
N THR A 125 -11.90 -0.97 -1.87
CA THR A 125 -12.12 -2.12 -0.97
C THR A 125 -10.93 -3.08 -1.09
N GLU A 126 -10.77 -3.98 -0.13
CA GLU A 126 -9.72 -5.00 -0.21
C GLU A 126 -9.83 -5.86 -1.48
N ALA A 127 -11.06 -6.26 -1.83
CA ALA A 127 -11.34 -7.01 -3.06
C ALA A 127 -10.99 -6.22 -4.33
N GLU A 128 -11.33 -4.92 -4.40
CA GLU A 128 -10.96 -4.08 -5.54
C GLU A 128 -9.45 -3.92 -5.66
N TRP A 129 -8.75 -3.77 -4.54
CA TRP A 129 -7.30 -3.65 -4.51
C TRP A 129 -6.64 -4.94 -5.04
N GLU A 130 -7.05 -6.12 -4.54
CA GLU A 130 -6.45 -7.38 -4.99
C GLU A 130 -6.79 -7.69 -6.46
N TYR A 131 -8.03 -7.40 -6.87
CA TYR A 131 -8.43 -7.52 -8.28
C TYR A 131 -7.55 -6.66 -9.18
N ALA A 132 -7.34 -5.40 -8.81
CA ALA A 132 -6.47 -4.46 -9.51
C ALA A 132 -5.01 -4.94 -9.54
N ALA A 133 -4.50 -5.46 -8.41
CA ALA A 133 -3.13 -5.97 -8.30
C ALA A 133 -2.91 -7.16 -9.23
N ARG A 134 -3.83 -8.13 -9.24
CA ARG A 134 -3.75 -9.35 -10.06
C ARG A 134 -3.86 -9.07 -11.54
N ALA A 135 -4.64 -8.07 -11.95
CA ALA A 135 -4.83 -7.66 -13.35
C ALA A 135 -5.04 -8.85 -14.31
N GLY A 136 -5.92 -9.77 -13.91
CA GLY A 136 -6.29 -10.96 -14.69
C GLY A 136 -5.37 -12.18 -14.53
N THR A 137 -4.31 -12.10 -13.72
CA THR A 137 -3.44 -13.24 -13.43
C THR A 137 -3.97 -14.09 -12.26
N THR A 138 -3.61 -15.38 -12.26
CA THR A 138 -3.91 -16.33 -11.18
C THR A 138 -2.64 -16.85 -10.50
N THR A 139 -1.52 -16.17 -10.73
CA THR A 139 -0.20 -16.49 -10.17
C THR A 139 0.02 -15.80 -8.83
N ALA A 140 1.05 -16.23 -8.10
CA ALA A 140 1.39 -15.67 -6.77
C ALA A 140 1.68 -14.16 -6.82
N ARG A 141 2.29 -13.68 -7.92
CA ARG A 141 2.45 -12.25 -8.21
C ARG A 141 1.90 -11.93 -9.60
N TYR A 142 1.63 -10.66 -9.87
CA TYR A 142 1.12 -10.23 -11.17
C TYR A 142 2.15 -10.42 -12.32
N TRP A 143 3.43 -10.65 -12.00
CA TRP A 143 4.48 -10.98 -12.96
C TRP A 143 4.76 -12.48 -13.12
N GLY A 144 4.01 -13.34 -12.42
CA GLY A 144 4.16 -14.79 -12.42
C GLY A 144 4.58 -15.36 -11.06
N ASN A 145 4.98 -16.62 -11.06
CA ASN A 145 5.31 -17.37 -9.84
C ASN A 145 6.78 -17.27 -9.41
N ASP A 146 7.66 -16.74 -10.27
CA ASP A 146 9.10 -16.62 -9.98
C ASP A 146 9.38 -15.42 -9.06
N PRO A 147 9.75 -15.64 -7.78
CA PRO A 147 10.07 -14.56 -6.85
C PRO A 147 11.35 -13.81 -7.25
N ASN A 148 12.27 -14.42 -7.99
CA ASN A 148 13.55 -13.79 -8.35
C ASN A 148 13.40 -12.68 -9.41
N ARG A 149 12.19 -12.50 -9.94
CA ARG A 149 11.86 -11.38 -10.84
C ARG A 149 11.40 -10.13 -10.10
N ALA A 150 11.26 -10.16 -8.77
CA ALA A 150 10.66 -9.08 -7.98
C ALA A 150 11.26 -7.70 -8.29
N CYS A 151 12.58 -7.55 -8.31
CA CYS A 151 13.23 -6.24 -8.55
C CYS A 151 12.96 -5.60 -9.93
N GLN A 152 12.33 -6.31 -10.88
CA GLN A 152 11.87 -5.72 -12.14
C GLN A 152 10.49 -5.05 -12.01
N TYR A 153 9.74 -5.41 -10.97
CA TYR A 153 8.30 -5.17 -10.81
C TYR A 153 7.94 -4.50 -9.47
N ALA A 154 8.81 -4.56 -8.48
CA ALA A 154 8.56 -4.10 -7.13
C ALA A 154 9.86 -3.65 -6.44
N ASN A 155 9.74 -2.68 -5.54
CA ASN A 155 10.75 -2.39 -4.53
C ASN A 155 10.53 -3.33 -3.34
N VAL A 156 11.47 -4.22 -3.06
CA VAL A 156 11.33 -5.28 -2.05
C VAL A 156 12.61 -5.43 -1.25
N THR A 157 12.54 -6.20 -0.16
CA THR A 157 13.75 -6.57 0.56
C THR A 157 14.69 -7.42 -0.33
N ASP A 158 15.86 -6.88 -0.64
CA ASP A 158 16.79 -7.46 -1.60
C ASP A 158 18.28 -7.21 -1.25
N GLN A 159 19.18 -7.34 -2.23
CA GLN A 159 20.63 -7.13 -2.05
C GLN A 159 21.09 -5.67 -2.17
N THR A 160 20.17 -4.71 -2.25
CA THR A 160 20.48 -3.28 -2.25
C THR A 160 21.20 -2.89 -0.96
N SER A 161 22.32 -2.17 -1.12
CA SER A 161 23.08 -1.68 0.02
C SER A 161 22.30 -0.60 0.76
N SER A 162 22.17 -0.77 2.08
CA SER A 162 21.49 0.17 2.95
C SER A 162 22.50 0.92 3.83
N PRO A 163 22.30 2.23 4.08
CA PRO A 163 23.09 2.96 5.07
C PRO A 163 22.73 2.57 6.51
N VAL A 164 21.61 1.88 6.73
CA VAL A 164 21.25 1.35 8.05
C VAL A 164 21.85 -0.04 8.26
N ARG A 165 22.25 -0.34 9.50
CA ARG A 165 22.86 -1.62 9.88
C ARG A 165 21.84 -2.75 10.00
N TRP A 166 20.56 -2.43 10.03
CA TRP A 166 19.49 -3.42 10.06
C TRP A 166 19.39 -4.15 8.72
N SER A 167 19.24 -5.47 8.78
CA SER A 167 19.04 -6.31 7.61
C SER A 167 17.97 -7.35 7.93
N TRP A 168 16.99 -7.47 7.05
CA TRP A 168 16.07 -8.59 7.04
C TRP A 168 16.79 -9.88 6.62
N ASN A 169 16.33 -11.02 7.11
CA ASN A 169 16.93 -12.32 6.82
C ASN A 169 16.56 -12.84 5.42
N GLU A 170 15.30 -12.66 5.04
CA GLU A 170 14.79 -13.09 3.74
C GLU A 170 14.98 -11.97 2.73
N LYS A 171 15.72 -12.24 1.67
CA LYS A 171 16.06 -11.28 0.62
C LYS A 171 15.87 -11.91 -0.73
N HIS A 172 15.32 -11.15 -1.66
CA HIS A 172 15.35 -11.54 -3.06
C HIS A 172 16.79 -11.51 -3.59
N GLU A 173 17.16 -12.48 -4.43
CA GLU A 173 18.47 -12.56 -5.09
C GLU A 173 18.57 -11.58 -6.27
N CYS A 174 18.25 -10.31 -6.03
CA CYS A 174 18.30 -9.23 -7.00
C CYS A 174 18.59 -7.89 -6.31
N ASN A 175 18.63 -6.80 -7.09
CA ASN A 175 18.87 -5.45 -6.60
C ASN A 175 17.97 -4.49 -7.40
N ASP A 176 17.02 -3.85 -6.72
CA ASP A 176 16.10 -2.84 -7.23
C ASP A 176 16.67 -1.42 -7.12
N GLY A 177 17.72 -1.23 -6.32
CA GLY A 177 18.45 0.02 -6.14
C GLY A 177 17.90 0.93 -5.05
N TYR A 178 16.91 0.49 -4.25
CA TYR A 178 16.23 1.29 -3.25
C TYR A 178 16.20 0.60 -1.87
N TRP A 179 17.04 1.06 -0.94
CA TRP A 179 17.01 0.58 0.46
C TRP A 179 15.82 1.11 1.28
N SER A 180 15.14 2.14 0.76
CA SER A 180 13.96 2.83 1.28
C SER A 180 12.87 2.81 0.20
N PRO A 181 11.66 3.38 0.41
CA PRO A 181 10.72 3.56 -0.69
C PRO A 181 11.37 4.24 -1.92
N ALA A 182 10.93 3.85 -3.10
CA ALA A 182 11.31 4.38 -4.38
C ALA A 182 10.33 5.48 -4.81
N PRO A 183 10.71 6.39 -5.74
CA PRO A 183 9.74 7.22 -6.43
C PRO A 183 8.65 6.36 -7.08
N VAL A 184 7.41 6.80 -7.03
CA VAL A 184 6.28 6.06 -7.60
C VAL A 184 6.48 5.84 -9.11
N GLY A 185 6.00 4.72 -9.63
CA GLY A 185 6.05 4.40 -11.04
C GLY A 185 7.41 3.95 -11.56
N ARG A 186 8.32 3.57 -10.66
CA ARG A 186 9.70 3.20 -11.04
C ARG A 186 9.79 1.82 -11.69
N PHE A 187 8.95 0.88 -11.25
CA PHE A 187 8.98 -0.51 -11.69
C PHE A 187 8.00 -0.78 -12.84
N ARG A 188 8.08 -1.98 -13.42
CA ARG A 188 7.18 -2.37 -14.50
C ARG A 188 5.74 -2.43 -14.02
N VAL A 189 4.82 -2.04 -14.90
CA VAL A 189 3.38 -2.12 -14.65
C VAL A 189 2.85 -3.55 -14.73
N ASN A 190 1.70 -3.79 -14.09
CA ASN A 190 0.89 -4.97 -14.34
C ASN A 190 0.10 -4.86 -15.68
N ASN A 191 -0.69 -5.89 -16.01
CA ASN A 191 -1.46 -5.95 -17.27
C ASN A 191 -2.49 -4.81 -17.42
N TRP A 192 -2.86 -4.14 -16.34
CA TRP A 192 -3.77 -2.99 -16.34
C TRP A 192 -3.07 -1.65 -16.16
N GLN A 193 -1.76 -1.59 -16.42
CA GLN A 193 -0.97 -0.35 -16.39
C GLN A 193 -0.87 0.30 -15.00
N LEU A 194 -1.06 -0.48 -13.93
CA LEU A 194 -0.84 -0.05 -12.56
C LEU A 194 0.59 -0.33 -12.14
N ASN A 195 1.16 0.60 -11.37
CA ASN A 195 2.50 0.51 -10.80
C ASN A 195 2.41 0.16 -9.32
N ASP A 196 3.49 -0.43 -8.79
CA ASP A 196 3.76 -0.54 -7.34
C ASP A 196 2.66 -1.25 -6.52
N MET A 197 1.75 -1.97 -7.17
CA MET A 197 0.73 -2.79 -6.52
C MET A 197 1.31 -3.90 -5.63
N LEU A 198 2.61 -4.18 -5.71
CA LEU A 198 3.35 -5.05 -4.80
C LEU A 198 4.70 -4.39 -4.50
N GLY A 199 5.12 -4.40 -3.24
CA GLY A 199 6.31 -3.73 -2.73
C GLY A 199 6.14 -2.23 -2.50
N ASN A 200 7.27 -1.54 -2.36
CA ASN A 200 7.39 -0.10 -2.10
C ASN A 200 6.82 0.35 -0.74
N VAL A 201 5.50 0.45 -0.60
CA VAL A 201 4.82 0.74 0.67
C VAL A 201 3.52 -0.05 0.80
N TRP A 202 3.11 -0.31 2.05
CA TRP A 202 1.79 -0.84 2.33
C TRP A 202 0.68 0.16 1.98
N GLU A 203 -0.42 -0.33 1.42
CA GLU A 203 -1.54 0.48 0.94
C GLU A 203 -2.83 0.24 1.73
N TRP A 204 -3.41 1.32 2.28
CA TRP A 204 -4.67 1.26 3.02
C TRP A 204 -5.86 1.00 2.10
N THR A 205 -6.75 0.10 2.52
CA THR A 205 -8.07 -0.10 1.92
C THR A 205 -9.15 0.53 2.80
N CYS A 206 -10.38 0.67 2.30
CA CYS A 206 -11.53 1.05 3.13
C CYS A 206 -12.16 -0.12 3.89
N SER A 207 -11.65 -1.35 3.72
CA SER A 207 -12.27 -2.57 4.28
C SER A 207 -11.74 -2.89 5.66
N LEU A 208 -12.61 -3.48 6.49
CA LEU A 208 -12.16 -4.16 7.69
C LEU A 208 -11.40 -5.42 7.29
N TYR A 209 -10.33 -5.70 8.02
CA TYR A 209 -9.68 -7.00 7.92
C TYR A 209 -10.60 -8.06 8.51
N ASP A 210 -10.81 -9.11 7.74
CA ASP A 210 -11.62 -10.26 8.11
C ASP A 210 -10.94 -11.52 7.60
N LYS A 211 -10.28 -12.24 8.51
CA LYS A 211 -9.58 -13.50 8.24
C LYS A 211 -10.46 -14.57 7.59
N ASP A 212 -11.78 -14.42 7.69
CA ASP A 212 -12.73 -15.39 7.17
C ASP A 212 -13.39 -14.99 5.85
N TYR A 213 -13.08 -13.80 5.32
CA TYR A 213 -13.71 -13.24 4.11
C TYR A 213 -15.24 -13.37 4.13
N SER A 214 -15.86 -12.96 5.24
CA SER A 214 -17.31 -13.03 5.44
C SER A 214 -18.08 -11.91 4.72
N GLY A 215 -17.41 -11.15 3.84
CA GLY A 215 -17.98 -10.08 3.04
C GLY A 215 -17.47 -8.68 3.39
N ALA A 216 -16.60 -8.54 4.39
CA ALA A 216 -15.98 -7.26 4.77
C ALA A 216 -15.05 -6.72 3.67
N GLU A 217 -14.39 -7.62 2.94
CA GLU A 217 -13.44 -7.33 1.85
C GLU A 217 -14.08 -6.59 0.66
N LYS A 218 -15.41 -6.62 0.57
CA LYS A 218 -16.22 -5.94 -0.46
C LYS A 218 -16.85 -4.64 0.00
N LYS A 219 -16.60 -4.21 1.24
CA LYS A 219 -17.30 -3.08 1.86
C LYS A 219 -16.32 -2.04 2.36
N CYS A 220 -16.67 -0.78 2.18
CA CYS A 220 -16.01 0.32 2.86
C CYS A 220 -16.66 0.59 4.21
N ILE A 221 -15.82 0.85 5.20
CA ILE A 221 -16.20 1.60 6.39
C ILE A 221 -15.72 3.04 6.27
N TYR A 222 -16.42 3.96 6.93
CA TYR A 222 -16.15 5.40 6.84
C TYR A 222 -15.86 6.05 8.20
N ASN A 223 -15.95 5.25 9.27
CA ASN A 223 -15.67 5.69 10.63
C ASN A 223 -14.57 4.82 11.21
N ASP A 224 -13.73 5.42 12.04
CA ASP A 224 -12.73 4.70 12.81
C ASP A 224 -13.41 3.62 13.66
N THR A 225 -12.89 2.39 13.60
CA THR A 225 -13.41 1.24 14.33
C THR A 225 -12.31 0.63 15.16
N ILE A 226 -12.67 0.00 16.28
CA ILE A 226 -11.72 -0.77 17.10
C ILE A 226 -11.20 -2.00 16.34
N SER A 227 -11.89 -2.43 15.29
CA SER A 227 -11.51 -3.57 14.46
C SER A 227 -10.32 -3.26 13.55
N PRO A 228 -9.42 -4.22 13.30
CA PRO A 228 -8.33 -4.05 12.34
C PRO A 228 -8.84 -3.74 10.94
N LEU A 229 -8.10 -2.89 10.23
CA LEU A 229 -8.35 -2.51 8.84
C LEU A 229 -7.46 -3.33 7.91
N ALA A 230 -7.95 -3.64 6.72
CA ALA A 230 -7.16 -4.31 5.70
C ALA A 230 -6.18 -3.34 5.04
N VAL A 231 -4.92 -3.75 5.02
CA VAL A 231 -3.80 -3.09 4.35
C VAL A 231 -3.13 -4.12 3.43
N ARG A 232 -2.71 -3.72 2.23
CA ARG A 232 -2.26 -4.66 1.18
C ARG A 232 -0.97 -4.19 0.52
N GLY A 233 -0.33 -5.09 -0.23
CA GLY A 233 0.75 -4.75 -1.17
C GLY A 233 2.17 -4.80 -0.65
N GLY A 234 2.39 -4.80 0.67
CA GLY A 234 3.72 -4.93 1.26
C GLY A 234 4.13 -6.37 1.54
#